data_AF-A0A152A473-F1
#
_entry.id   AF-A0A152A473-F1
#
_cell.length_a   1.000
_cell.length_b   1.000
_cell.length_c   1.000
_cell.angle_alpha   90.00
_cell.angle_beta   90.00
_cell.angle_gamma   90.00
#
_symmetry.space_group_name_H-M   'P 1'
#
loop_
_entity.id
_entity.type
_entity.pdbx_description
1 polymer ?
#
loop_
_entity_poly.entity_id
_entity_poly.type
_entity_poly.pdbx_seq_one_letter_code
_entity_poly.pdbx_strand_id
1 'polypeptide(L)' 'MSGQKLSAKDEQRIVNKLNKLQVEQTMETTLDLTNKCFQACITNFRIRKLDDDEELCVYKCISLNYKFQIIILHKFAFL' A
#
# COMPACT_ATOMS: atom_id res chain seq x y z
N MET A 1 22.49 1.81 29.52
CA MET A 1 21.35 1.36 28.70
C MET A 1 21.67 -0.05 28.22
N SER A 2 21.19 -1.05 28.97
CA SER A 2 21.55 -2.45 28.78
C SER A 2 20.80 -3.01 27.58
N GLY A 3 21.50 -3.26 26.47
CA GLY A 3 20.94 -3.94 25.30
C GLY A 3 20.55 -5.37 25.67
N GLN A 4 19.25 -5.63 25.81
CA GLN A 4 18.74 -6.98 25.92
C GLN A 4 19.00 -7.69 24.59
N LYS A 5 19.93 -8.64 24.58
CA LYS A 5 20.00 -9.66 23.54
C LYS A 5 18.68 -10.43 23.58
N LEU A 6 17.84 -10.23 22.57
CA LEU A 6 16.67 -11.05 22.33
C LEU A 6 17.12 -12.52 22.28
N SER A 7 16.36 -13.40 22.92
CA SER A 7 16.57 -14.84 22.74
C SER A 7 16.26 -15.18 21.28
N ALA A 8 16.98 -16.14 20.68
CA ALA A 8 16.73 -16.59 19.31
C ALA A 8 15.25 -16.98 19.06
N LYS A 9 14.58 -17.48 20.11
CA LYS A 9 13.14 -17.78 20.09
C LYS A 9 12.28 -16.52 19.96
N ASP A 10 12.67 -15.43 20.60
CA ASP A 10 11.96 -14.15 20.54
C ASP A 10 12.26 -13.40 19.24
N GLU A 11 13.48 -13.49 18.71
CA GLU A 11 13.82 -13.00 17.36
C GLU A 11 12.93 -13.67 16.31
N GLN A 12 12.81 -14.99 16.34
CA GLN A 12 11.96 -15.72 15.39
C GLN A 12 10.47 -15.36 15.53
N ARG A 13 9.99 -15.14 16.75
CA ARG A 13 8.61 -14.66 17.00
C ARG A 13 8.38 -13.27 16.45
N ILE A 14 9.35 -12.37 16.60
CA ILE A 14 9.29 -11.01 16.06
C ILE A 14 9.28 -11.06 14.54
N VAL A 15 10.18 -11.80 13.90
CA VAL A 15 10.23 -11.94 12.43
C VAL A 15 8.91 -12.46 11.87
N ASN A 16 8.35 -13.51 12.47
CA ASN A 16 7.05 -14.04 12.04
C ASN A 16 5.92 -13.01 12.18
N LYS A 17 5.95 -12.21 13.25
CA LYS A 17 4.97 -11.14 13.46
C LYS A 17 5.15 -10.00 12.46
N LEU A 18 6.38 -9.60 12.15
CA LEU A 18 6.68 -8.59 11.14
C LEU A 18 6.22 -9.02 9.75
N ASN A 19 6.47 -10.27 9.36
CA ASN A 19 6.01 -10.82 8.08
C ASN A 19 4.48 -10.78 7.97
N LYS A 20 3.78 -11.17 9.05
CA LYS A 20 2.32 -11.10 9.08
C LYS A 20 1.81 -9.67 8.91
N LEU A 21 2.38 -8.72 9.66
CA LEU A 21 2.03 -7.30 9.56
C LEU A 21 2.29 -6.74 8.16
N GLN A 22 3.39 -7.14 7.51
CA GLN A 22 3.71 -6.71 6.15
C GLN A 22 2.65 -7.18 5.13
N VAL A 23 2.19 -8.43 5.24
CA VAL A 23 1.14 -8.96 4.36
C VAL A 23 -0.19 -8.23 4.58
N GLU A 24 -0.59 -8.03 5.83
CA GLU A 24 -1.81 -7.29 6.19
C GLU A 24 -1.78 -5.86 5.64
N GLN A 25 -0.67 -5.15 5.86
CA GLN A 25 -0.47 -3.78 5.36
C GLN A 25 -0.53 -3.69 3.83
N THR A 26 0.02 -4.68 3.13
CA THR A 26 -0.02 -4.73 1.66
C THR A 26 -1.44 -4.88 1.14
N MET A 27 -2.26 -5.71 1.79
CA MET A 27 -3.68 -5.87 1.43
C MET A 27 -4.47 -4.59 1.68
N GLU A 28 -4.31 -3.97 2.85
CA GLU A 28 -4.97 -2.70 3.18
C GLU A 28 -4.63 -1.60 2.17
N THR A 29 -3.35 -1.48 1.81
CA THR A 29 -2.89 -0.50 0.82
C THR A 29 -3.50 -0.75 -0.56
N THR A 30 -3.65 -2.01 -0.96
CA THR A 30 -4.26 -2.39 -2.24
C THR A 30 -5.74 -1.99 -2.28
N LEU A 31 -6.47 -2.25 -1.19
CA LEU A 31 -7.89 -1.90 -1.08
C LEU A 31 -8.10 -0.38 -1.08
N ASP A 32 -7.26 0.37 -0.34
CA ASP A 32 -7.32 1.83 -0.30
C ASP A 32 -7.06 2.45 -1.68
N LEU A 33 -6.02 2.01 -2.39
CA LEU A 33 -5.72 2.47 -3.74
C LEU A 33 -6.84 2.13 -4.72
N THR A 34 -7.40 0.92 -4.63
CA THR A 34 -8.53 0.50 -5.48
C THR A 34 -9.72 1.43 -5.30
N ASN A 35 -10.12 1.68 -4.04
CA ASN A 35 -11.26 2.56 -3.75
C ASN A 35 -11.01 4.01 -4.19
N LYS A 36 -9.83 4.55 -3.92
CA LYS A 36 -9.47 5.92 -4.33
C LYS A 36 -9.49 6.09 -5.85
N CYS A 37 -8.86 5.19 -6.58
CA CYS A 37 -8.81 5.28 -8.03
C CYS A 37 -10.17 4.99 -8.68
N PHE A 38 -10.97 4.10 -8.10
CA PHE A 38 -12.34 3.90 -8.53
C PHE A 38 -13.17 5.18 -8.40
N GLN A 39 -13.17 5.81 -7.22
CA GLN A 39 -13.92 7.05 -6.97
C GLN A 39 -13.46 8.23 -7.83
N ALA A 40 -12.16 8.31 -8.13
CA ALA A 40 -11.60 9.41 -8.91
C ALA A 40 -11.82 9.25 -10.43
N CYS A 41 -11.77 8.03 -10.95
CA CYS A 41 -11.75 7.77 -12.39
C CYS A 41 -13.08 7.25 -12.94
N ILE A 42 -13.84 6.46 -12.18
CA ILE A 42 -15.02 5.77 -12.70
C ILE A 42 -16.27 6.57 -12.35
N THR A 43 -16.66 7.43 -13.27
CA THR A 43 -17.79 8.37 -13.07
C THR A 43 -18.98 8.08 -13.98
N ASN A 44 -18.80 7.25 -15.01
CA ASN A 44 -19.78 7.06 -16.07
C ASN A 44 -20.27 5.61 -16.19
N PHE A 45 -21.40 5.30 -15.56
CA PHE A 45 -21.92 3.93 -15.45
C PHE A 45 -22.76 3.47 -16.66
N ARG A 46 -22.38 3.85 -17.89
CA ARG A 46 -23.13 3.48 -19.11
C ARG A 46 -22.87 2.06 -19.59
N ILE A 47 -21.67 1.53 -19.36
CA ILE A 47 -21.24 0.20 -19.80
C ILE A 47 -20.64 -0.58 -18.62
N ARG A 48 -20.68 -1.91 -18.67
CA ARG A 48 -20.15 -2.78 -17.61
C ARG A 48 -18.63 -3.02 -17.72
N LYS A 49 -17.92 -2.13 -18.40
CA LYS A 49 -16.47 -2.19 -18.66
C LYS A 49 -15.92 -0.78 -18.54
N LEU A 50 -14.65 -0.67 -18.22
CA LEU A 50 -13.95 0.61 -18.33
C LEU A 50 -13.83 0.97 -19.81
N ASP A 51 -14.05 2.24 -20.13
CA ASP A 51 -13.62 2.78 -21.41
C ASP A 51 -12.12 3.12 -21.39
N ASP A 52 -11.56 3.48 -22.54
CA ASP A 52 -10.12 3.74 -22.70
C ASP A 52 -9.65 4.91 -21.82
N ASP A 53 -10.51 5.91 -21.59
CA ASP A 53 -10.20 7.08 -20.77
C ASP A 53 -10.21 6.72 -19.28
N GLU A 54 -11.20 5.95 -18.83
CA GLU A 54 -11.31 5.42 -17.47
C GLU A 54 -10.12 4.49 -17.16
N GLU A 55 -9.74 3.60 -18.07
CA GLU A 55 -8.59 2.70 -17.93
C GLU A 55 -7.29 3.49 -17.82
N LEU A 56 -7.06 4.45 -18.71
CA LEU A 56 -5.88 5.34 -18.66
C LEU A 56 -5.83 6.15 -17.36
N CYS A 57 -6.97 6.63 -16.87
CA CYS A 57 -7.07 7.34 -15.60
C CYS A 57 -6.64 6.45 -14.44
N VAL A 58 -7.14 5.21 -14.36
CA VAL A 58 -6.81 4.26 -13.29
C VAL A 58 -5.30 3.98 -13.26
N TYR A 59 -4.67 3.73 -14.41
CA TYR A 59 -3.21 3.53 -14.47
C TYR A 59 -2.43 4.73 -13.94
N LYS A 60 -2.81 5.95 -14.34
CA LYS A 60 -2.17 7.19 -13.86
C LYS A 60 -2.39 7.39 -12.36
N CYS A 61 -3.59 7.13 -11.88
CA CYS A 61 -3.94 7.24 -10.46
C CYS A 61 -3.07 6.33 -9.59
N ILE A 62 -2.95 5.05 -9.96
CA ILE A 62 -2.13 4.08 -9.23
C ILE A 62 -0.65 4.51 -9.25
N SER A 63 -0.11 4.86 -10.42
CA SER A 63 1.29 5.27 -10.55
C SER A 63 1.63 6.50 -9.72
N LEU A 64 0.74 7.50 -9.71
CA LEU A 64 0.91 8.72 -8.94
C LEU A 64 0.92 8.44 -7.43
N ASN A 65 -0.07 7.69 -6.94
CA ASN A 65 -0.18 7.40 -5.52
C ASN A 65 0.95 6.51 -5.02
N TYR A 66 1.38 5.52 -5.81
CA TYR A 66 2.54 4.69 -5.47
C TYR A 66 3.83 5.52 -5.33
N LYS A 67 4.10 6.41 -6.30
CA LYS A 67 5.24 7.34 -6.23
C LYS A 67 5.15 8.25 -5.00
N PHE A 68 3.95 8.78 -4.72
CA PHE A 68 3.73 9.63 -3.56
C PHE A 68 4.01 8.88 -2.25
N GLN A 69 3.49 7.64 -2.10
CA GLN A 69 3.76 6.80 -0.93
C GLN A 69 5.25 6.56 -0.72
N ILE A 70 6.00 6.23 -1.78
CA ILE A 70 7.46 6.05 -1.70
C ILE A 70 8.15 7.32 -1.24
N ILE A 71 7.78 8.48 -1.79
CA ILE A 71 8.38 9.76 -1.43
C ILE A 71 8.14 10.05 0.05
N ILE A 72 6.90 9.89 0.54
CA ILE A 72 6.56 10.12 1.94
C ILE A 72 7.33 9.15 2.85
N LEU A 73 7.33 7.85 2.53
CA LEU A 73 8.09 6.87 3.31
C LEU A 73 9.58 7.24 3.39
N HIS A 74 10.22 7.54 2.26
CA HIS A 74 11.62 7.94 2.25
C HIS A 74 11.88 9.24 3.03
N LYS A 75 10.93 10.18 3.04
CA LYS A 75 11.08 11.48 3.71
C LYS A 75 10.82 11.40 5.21
N PHE A 76 9.94 10.52 5.68
CA PHE A 76 9.43 10.53 7.05
C PHE A 76 9.72 9.26 7.85
N ALA A 77 10.21 8.15 7.26
CA ALA A 77 10.51 6.92 7.99
C ALA A 77 11.75 6.98 8.92
N PHE A 78 12.42 8.14 9.05
CA PHE A 78 13.58 8.35 9.92
C PHE A 78 13.36 9.38 11.04
N LEU A 79 12.11 9.75 11.34
CA LEU A 79 11.72 10.54 12.53
C LEU A 79 11.10 9.63 13.59
#